data_AF-A0AAU9DM38-F1
#
_entry.id   AF-A0AAU9DM38-F1
#
_cell.length_a   1.000
_cell.length_b   1.000
_cell.length_c   1.000
_cell.angle_alpha   90.00
_cell.angle_beta   90.00
_cell.angle_gamma   90.00
#
_symmetry.space_group_name_H-M   'P 1'
#
loop_
_entity.id
_entity.type
_entity.pdbx_description
1 polymer ?
#
loop_
_entity_poly.entity_id
_entity_poly.type
_entity_poly.pdbx_seq_one_letter_code
_entity_poly.pdbx_strand_id
1 'polypeptide(L)' 'MPLIGRVEEFKELHEYYTTRAKNPLKKKQSIIAISCKLIRVFYAILKKGIKYNAEKLVNDIKRPELQAA' A
#
# COMPACT_ATOMS: atom_id res chain seq x y z
N MET A 1 -7.86 -12.83 -5.63
CA MET A 1 -7.20 -12.95 -4.32
C MET A 1 -8.06 -12.21 -3.32
N PRO A 2 -8.67 -12.89 -2.33
CA PRO A 2 -9.90 -12.42 -1.68
C PRO A 2 -9.72 -11.20 -0.76
N LEU A 3 -8.53 -10.90 -0.25
CA LEU A 3 -8.32 -9.78 0.68
C LEU A 3 -8.27 -8.41 -0.02
N ILE A 4 -7.56 -8.31 -1.14
CA ILE A 4 -7.35 -7.04 -1.86
C ILE A 4 -8.63 -6.58 -2.58
N GLY A 5 -9.47 -7.52 -3.02
CA GLY A 5 -10.72 -7.19 -3.71
C GLY A 5 -11.91 -6.91 -2.80
N ARG A 6 -11.80 -7.18 -1.49
CA ARG A 6 -12.89 -6.98 -0.51
C ARG A 6 -12.77 -5.69 0.29
N VAL A 7 -11.57 -5.10 0.35
CA VAL A 7 -11.30 -3.86 1.06
C VAL A 7 -11.02 -2.77 0.04
N GLU A 8 -11.82 -1.72 0.07
CA GLU A 8 -11.81 -0.66 -0.95
C GLU A 8 -10.46 0.06 -1.03
N GLU A 9 -9.83 0.32 0.11
CA GLU A 9 -8.50 0.90 0.24
C GLU A 9 -7.43 0.11 -0.54
N PHE A 10 -7.50 -1.23 -0.51
CA PHE A 10 -6.52 -2.08 -1.19
C PHE A 10 -6.79 -2.16 -2.70
N LYS A 11 -8.05 -2.03 -3.12
CA LYS A 11 -8.42 -1.94 -4.53
C LYS A 11 -7.90 -0.65 -5.13
N GLU A 12 -8.14 0.49 -4.48
CA GLU A 12 -7.65 1.80 -4.93
C GLU A 12 -6.11 1.81 -5.03
N LEU A 13 -5.46 1.21 -4.05
CA LEU A 13 -4.01 1.09 -4.03
C LEU A 13 -3.46 0.17 -5.12
N HIS A 14 -4.17 -0.92 -5.41
CA HIS A 14 -3.84 -1.82 -6.49
C HIS A 14 -3.93 -1.12 -7.84
N GLU A 15 -5.03 -0.39 -8.06
CA GLU A 15 -5.24 0.44 -9.24
C GLU A 15 -4.10 1.45 -9.38
N TYR A 16 -3.81 2.24 -8.33
CA TYR A 16 -2.71 3.20 -8.31
C TYR A 16 -1.36 2.59 -8.75
N TYR A 17 -1.00 1.43 -8.23
CA TYR A 17 0.26 0.76 -8.60
C TYR A 17 0.29 0.28 -10.05
N THR A 18 -0.85 -0.09 -10.61
CA THR A 18 -0.96 -0.58 -11.99
C THR A 18 -1.10 0.53 -13.02
N THR A 19 -1.63 1.69 -12.65
CA THR A 19 -1.93 2.82 -13.56
C THR A 19 -0.96 4.00 -13.44
N ARG A 20 -0.02 3.98 -12.49
CA ARG A 20 0.98 5.04 -12.34
C ARG A 20 1.84 5.23 -13.61
N ALA A 21 2.11 6.49 -13.94
CA ALA A 21 2.90 6.85 -15.13
C ALA A 21 4.36 6.36 -15.06
N LYS A 22 4.98 6.39 -13.87
CA LYS A 22 6.37 5.96 -13.67
C LYS A 22 6.42 4.54 -13.08
N ASN A 23 7.03 3.63 -13.83
CA ASN A 23 7.23 2.21 -13.45
C ASN A 23 5.92 1.48 -13.08
N PRO A 24 4.92 1.39 -13.96
CA PRO A 24 3.68 0.67 -13.66
C PRO A 24 3.96 -0.78 -13.25
N LEU A 25 3.37 -1.23 -12.15
CA LEU A 25 3.55 -2.59 -11.65
C LEU A 25 2.58 -3.55 -12.33
N LYS A 26 3.03 -4.75 -12.67
CA LYS A 26 2.14 -5.83 -13.09
C LYS A 26 1.26 -6.28 -11.92
N LYS A 27 0.10 -6.87 -12.21
CA LYS A 27 -0.90 -7.33 -11.22
C LYS A 27 -0.28 -8.09 -10.03
N LYS A 28 0.59 -9.07 -10.28
CA LYS A 28 1.27 -9.84 -9.23
C LYS A 28 2.23 -8.99 -8.39
N GLN A 29 2.98 -8.08 -9.02
CA GLN A 29 3.94 -7.21 -8.33
C GLN A 29 3.23 -6.22 -7.41
N SER A 30 2.12 -5.63 -7.88
CA SER A 30 1.29 -4.74 -7.07
C SER A 30 0.75 -5.45 -5.82
N ILE A 31 0.24 -6.68 -5.97
CA ILE A 31 -0.22 -7.51 -4.85
C ILE A 31 0.91 -7.77 -3.83
N ILE A 32 2.11 -8.11 -4.31
CA ILE A 32 3.26 -8.37 -3.44
C ILE A 32 3.66 -7.10 -2.70
N ALA A 33 3.70 -5.94 -3.38
CA ALA A 33 4.03 -4.66 -2.76
C ALA A 33 3.05 -4.28 -1.64
N ILE A 34 1.74 -4.43 -1.88
CA ILE A 34 0.69 -4.20 -0.88
C ILE A 34 0.86 -5.17 0.29
N SER A 35 1.06 -6.46 0.02
CA SER A 35 1.25 -7.48 1.07
C SER A 35 2.46 -7.18 1.96
N CYS A 36 3.60 -6.82 1.37
CA CYS A 36 4.81 -6.45 2.13
C CYS A 36 4.57 -5.20 2.99
N LYS A 37 3.79 -4.23 2.51
CA LYS A 37 3.44 -3.04 3.29
C LYS A 37 2.53 -3.41 4.47
N LEU A 38 1.54 -4.28 4.26
CA LEU A 38 0.65 -4.75 5.33
C LEU A 38 1.41 -5.47 6.44
N ILE A 39 2.36 -6.33 6.10
CA ILE A 39 3.22 -7.00 7.10
C ILE A 39 3.94 -5.97 7.98
N ARG A 40 4.47 -4.89 7.40
CA ARG A 40 5.12 -3.81 8.16
C ARG A 40 4.15 -3.04 9.05
N VAL A 41 2.91 -2.82 8.60
CA VAL A 41 1.87 -2.18 9.39
C VAL A 41 1.45 -3.05 10.56
N PHE A 42 1.23 -4.36 10.34
CA PHE A 42 0.96 -5.30 11.43
C PHE A 42 2.10 -5.34 12.44
N TYR A 43 3.35 -5.38 11.99
CA TYR A 43 4.51 -5.29 12.87
C TYR A 43 4.47 -4.00 13.72
N ALA A 44 4.18 -2.85 13.12
CA ALA A 44 4.11 -1.57 13.83
C ALA A 44 2.96 -1.53 14.85
N ILE A 45 1.79 -2.07 14.49
CA ILE A 45 0.62 -2.19 15.39
C ILE A 45 0.99 -3.05 16.59
N LEU A 46 1.55 -4.24 16.37
CA LEU A 46 1.92 -5.17 17.44
C LEU A 46 3.05 -4.61 18.31
N LYS A 47 4.05 -3.96 17.72
CA LYS A 47 5.22 -3.47 18.45
C LYS A 47 4.96 -2.18 19.22
N LYS A 48 4.13 -1.28 18.69
CA LYS A 48 3.87 0.04 19.27
C LYS A 48 2.50 0.18 19.93
N GLY A 49 1.63 -0.82 19.80
CA GLY A 49 0.26 -0.77 20.34
C GLY A 49 -0.64 0.28 19.67
N ILE A 50 -0.30 0.71 18.46
CA ILE A 50 -1.05 1.75 17.74
C ILE A 50 -2.22 1.16 16.96
N LYS A 51 -3.33 1.89 16.83
CA LYS A 51 -4.47 1.47 16.00
C LYS A 51 -4.12 1.56 14.51
N TYR A 52 -4.72 0.67 13.72
CA TYR A 52 -4.68 0.75 12.26
C TYR A 52 -5.32 2.07 11.79
N ASN A 53 -4.69 2.72 10.81
CA ASN A 53 -5.22 3.91 10.15
C ASN A 53 -5.04 3.75 8.63
N ALA A 54 -6.16 3.68 7.93
CA ALA A 54 -6.23 3.48 6.48
C ALA A 54 -5.64 4.65 5.69
N GLU A 55 -5.99 5.89 6.04
CA GLU A 55 -5.46 7.09 5.40
C GLU A 55 -3.94 7.15 5.52
N LYS A 56 -3.42 6.80 6.71
CA LYS A 56 -1.99 6.72 6.93
C LYS A 56 -1.35 5.66 6.02
N LEU A 57 -1.96 4.50 5.82
CA LEU A 57 -1.44 3.49 4.89
C LEU A 57 -1.37 4.03 3.45
N VAL A 58 -2.44 4.65 2.96
CA VAL A 58 -2.53 5.18 1.59
C VAL A 58 -1.51 6.30 1.38
N ASN A 59 -1.43 7.26 2.30
CA ASN A 59 -0.48 8.38 2.23
C ASN A 59 0.98 7.91 2.30
N ASP A 60 1.25 6.84 3.05
CA ASP A 60 2.60 6.29 3.20
C ASP A 60 3.03 5.44 1.98
N ILE A 61 2.16 5.33 0.97
CA ILE A 61 2.41 4.68 -0.32
C ILE A 61 2.35 5.68 -1.48
N LYS A 62 1.33 6.53 -1.52
CA LYS A 62 1.22 7.67 -2.44
C LYS A 62 2.09 8.83 -1.95
N ARG A 63 3.33 8.56 -1.53
CA ARG A 63 4.26 9.64 -1.18
C ARG A 63 4.53 10.45 -2.46
N PRO A 64 4.36 11.78 -2.46
CA PRO A 64 4.98 12.59 -3.49
C PRO A 64 6.46 12.21 -3.47
N GLU A 65 7.04 11.88 -4.63
CA GLU A 65 8.47 11.66 -4.71
C GLU A 65 9.10 12.92 -4.11
N LEU A 66 9.69 12.78 -2.91
CA LEU A 66 10.56 13.82 -2.37
C LEU A 66 11.51 14.11 -3.51
N GLN A 67 11.40 15.31 -4.09
CA GLN A 67 12.39 15.81 -5.03
C GLN A 67 13.73 15.52 -4.36
N ALA A 68 14.48 14.61 -4.96
CA ALA A 68 15.86 14.38 -4.55
C ALA A 68 16.53 15.74 -4.71
N ALA A 69 16.85 16.37 -3.59
CA ALA A 69 17.75 17.52 -3.55
C ALA A 69 19.16 17.06 -3.95
#